data_AF-A0A3S4GG25-F1
#
_entry.id   AF-A0A3S4GG25-F1
#
_cell.length_a   1.000
_cell.length_b   1.000
_cell.length_c   1.000
_cell.angle_alpha   90.00
_cell.angle_beta   90.00
_cell.angle_gamma   90.00
#
_symmetry.space_group_name_H-M   'P 1'
#
loop_
_entity.id
_entity.type
_entity.pdbx_description
1 polymer ?
#
loop_
_entity_poly.entity_id
_entity_poly.type
_entity_poly.pdbx_seq_one_letter_code
_entity_poly.pdbx_strand_id
1 'polypeptide(L)'
;MMPQAAIAAHRARALSPERPVVRGTSANPDTYFQSREAANPWYAQTYRHVSEAMTQFAALTGRQYQPFEYYGHPDAERVAILMGSAIGTCEEVIDALLARGEKVGMVKVRLFRPFSAMHLLEVLPASVQKIAVLDRTKEPARRPSRCIWT
;
A
#
# COMPACT_ATOMS: atom_id res chain seq x y z
N MET A 1 13.26 12.66 7.71
CA MET A 1 14.67 12.36 7.39
C MET A 1 15.08 11.10 8.16
N MET A 2 15.90 10.22 7.58
CA MET A 2 16.21 8.92 8.18
C MET A 2 16.87 9.05 9.56
N PRO A 3 16.40 8.33 10.60
CA PRO A 3 16.92 8.47 11.95
C PRO A 3 18.34 7.88 12.07
N GLN A 4 19.30 8.72 12.48
CA GLN A 4 20.72 8.35 12.55
C GLN A 4 20.99 7.14 13.45
N ALA A 5 20.25 7.02 14.57
CA ALA A 5 20.34 5.88 15.46
C ALA A 5 19.96 4.56 14.76
N ALA A 6 18.94 4.56 13.90
CA ALA A 6 18.54 3.36 13.15
C ALA A 6 19.58 2.98 12.09
N ILE A 7 20.22 3.96 11.45
CA ILE A 7 21.33 3.75 10.51
C ILE A 7 22.53 3.12 11.25
N ALA A 8 22.90 3.68 12.39
CA ALA A 8 23.97 3.14 13.22
C ALA A 8 23.66 1.70 13.68
N ALA A 9 22.43 1.43 14.12
CA ALA A 9 21.99 0.10 14.51
C ALA A 9 22.00 -0.89 13.34
N HIS A 10 21.62 -0.45 12.12
CA HIS A 10 21.73 -1.28 10.92
C HIS A 10 23.18 -1.64 10.61
N ARG A 11 24.10 -0.66 10.64
CA ARG A 11 25.55 -0.90 10.48
C ARG A 11 26.11 -1.81 11.57
N ALA A 12 25.62 -1.69 12.79
CA ALA A 12 26.00 -2.58 13.89
C ALA A 12 25.53 -4.04 13.67
N ARG A 13 24.60 -4.30 12.76
CA ARG A 13 24.20 -5.65 12.33
C ARG A 13 24.86 -6.07 11.00
N ALA A 14 25.85 -5.35 10.48
CA ALA A 14 26.58 -5.80 9.30
C ALA A 14 27.41 -7.06 9.61
N LEU A 15 27.72 -7.86 8.58
CA LEU A 15 28.68 -8.95 8.71
C LEU A 15 30.09 -8.37 8.84
N SER A 16 30.82 -8.77 9.88
CA SER A 16 32.19 -8.32 10.12
C SER A 16 32.98 -9.45 10.82
N PRO A 17 34.23 -9.71 10.44
CA PRO A 17 35.09 -10.67 11.14
C PRO A 17 35.32 -10.31 12.62
N GLU A 18 35.37 -9.01 12.94
CA GLU A 18 35.58 -8.50 14.31
C GLU A 18 34.37 -8.71 15.23
N ARG A 19 33.19 -8.94 14.65
CA ARG A 19 31.95 -9.26 15.38
C ARG A 19 31.13 -10.27 14.55
N PRO A 20 31.55 -11.54 14.54
CA PRO A 20 30.98 -12.54 13.67
C PRO A 20 29.58 -12.94 14.14
N VAL A 21 28.69 -13.19 13.18
CA VAL A 21 27.35 -13.75 13.40
C VAL A 21 27.03 -14.75 12.29
N VAL A 22 26.28 -15.81 12.61
CA VAL A 22 25.80 -16.78 11.63
C VAL A 22 24.41 -16.36 11.13
N ARG A 23 24.17 -16.45 9.82
CA ARG A 23 22.88 -16.15 9.17
C ARG A 23 22.61 -17.15 8.06
N GLY A 24 21.34 -17.40 7.76
CA GLY A 24 20.94 -18.30 6.67
C GLY A 24 21.20 -19.77 6.97
N THR A 25 21.07 -20.18 8.24
CA THR A 25 21.17 -21.59 8.63
C THR A 25 20.04 -22.41 8.01
N SER A 26 20.28 -23.71 7.83
CA SER A 26 19.21 -24.67 7.65
C SER A 26 18.47 -24.86 8.98
N ALA A 27 17.15 -25.05 8.92
CA ALA A 27 16.32 -25.32 10.08
C ALA A 27 15.38 -26.49 9.78
N ASN A 28 15.21 -27.36 10.76
CA ASN A 28 14.26 -28.47 10.69
C ASN A 28 12.82 -27.96 10.94
N PRO A 29 11.80 -28.79 10.68
CA PRO A 29 10.39 -28.40 10.91
C PRO A 29 10.07 -27.98 12.36
N ASP A 30 10.88 -28.39 13.33
CA ASP A 30 10.74 -28.10 14.76
C ASP A 30 10.88 -26.60 15.11
N THR A 31 11.63 -25.84 14.32
CA THR A 31 12.04 -24.44 14.62
C THR A 31 11.79 -23.48 13.47
N TYR A 32 11.60 -24.00 12.26
CA TYR A 32 11.42 -23.18 11.07
C TYR A 32 10.16 -22.29 11.17
N PHE A 33 9.03 -22.83 11.63
CA PHE A 33 7.78 -22.08 11.69
C PHE A 33 7.86 -20.89 12.64
N GLN A 34 8.37 -21.11 13.86
CA GLN A 34 8.55 -20.08 14.88
C GLN A 34 9.51 -18.98 14.40
N SER A 35 10.58 -19.38 13.71
CA SER A 35 11.56 -18.43 13.14
C SER A 35 10.96 -17.57 12.03
N ARG A 36 10.00 -18.09 11.26
CA ARG A 36 9.28 -17.34 10.22
C ARG A 36 8.30 -16.34 10.83
N GLU A 37 7.51 -16.77 11.81
CA GLU A 37 6.54 -15.92 12.51
C GLU A 37 7.20 -14.83 13.38
N ALA A 38 8.46 -15.04 13.78
CA ALA A 38 9.23 -14.06 14.53
C ALA A 38 9.35 -12.72 13.79
N ALA A 39 9.21 -12.66 12.46
CA ALA A 39 9.26 -11.39 11.71
C ALA A 39 7.94 -10.59 11.73
N ASN A 40 6.83 -11.15 12.24
CA ASN A 40 5.51 -10.53 12.19
C ASN A 40 5.44 -9.11 12.79
N PRO A 41 6.06 -8.82 13.95
CA PRO A 41 6.04 -7.47 14.52
C PRO A 41 6.61 -6.39 13.60
N TRP A 42 7.57 -6.74 12.73
CA TRP A 42 8.15 -5.81 11.77
C TRP A 42 7.15 -5.47 10.67
N TYR A 43 6.47 -6.48 10.11
CA TYR A 43 5.43 -6.26 9.10
C TYR A 43 4.24 -5.48 9.65
N ALA A 44 3.82 -5.76 10.88
CA ALA A 44 2.73 -5.03 11.54
C ALA A 44 3.04 -3.52 11.69
N GLN A 45 4.31 -3.16 11.89
CA GLN A 45 4.72 -1.76 12.04
C GLN A 45 4.98 -1.04 10.71
N THR A 46 5.16 -1.76 9.60
CA THR A 46 5.54 -1.16 8.31
C THR A 46 4.58 -0.07 7.85
N TYR A 47 3.26 -0.26 8.01
CA TYR A 47 2.27 0.74 7.59
C TYR A 47 2.53 2.08 8.29
N ARG A 48 2.72 2.06 9.62
CA ARG A 48 3.04 3.24 10.42
C ARG A 48 4.32 3.92 9.94
N HIS A 49 5.40 3.15 9.78
CA HIS A 49 6.69 3.70 9.32
C HIS A 49 6.60 4.36 7.94
N VAL A 50 5.83 3.78 7.01
CA VAL A 50 5.61 4.36 5.67
C VAL A 50 4.78 5.64 5.75
N SER A 51 3.70 5.65 6.54
CA SER A 51 2.86 6.86 6.72
C SER A 51 3.64 8.00 7.38
N GLU A 52 4.46 7.70 8.40
CA GLU A 52 5.36 8.68 9.02
C GLU A 52 6.37 9.25 8.02
N ALA A 53 6.96 8.39 7.18
CA ALA A 53 7.88 8.83 6.12
C ALA A 53 7.19 9.72 5.08
N MET A 54 5.96 9.39 4.67
CA MET A 54 5.14 10.22 3.77
C MET A 54 4.81 11.59 4.40
N THR A 55 4.49 11.62 5.69
CA THR A 55 4.23 12.86 6.43
C THR A 55 5.47 13.74 6.49
N GLN A 56 6.64 13.16 6.78
CA GLN A 56 7.90 13.89 6.77
C GLN A 56 8.27 14.41 5.38
N PHE A 57 7.96 13.64 4.33
CA PHE A 57 8.16 14.07 2.95
C PHE A 57 7.26 15.27 2.59
N ALA A 58 6.01 15.25 3.05
CA ALA A 58 5.09 16.35 2.87
C ALA A 58 5.57 17.63 3.56
N ALA A 59 6.09 17.52 4.79
CA ALA A 59 6.63 18.67 5.52
C ALA A 59 7.80 19.36 4.79
N LEU A 60 8.57 18.61 3.99
CA LEU A 60 9.73 19.14 3.26
C LEU A 60 9.38 19.65 1.86
N THR A 61 8.38 19.06 1.21
CA THR A 61 8.11 19.31 -0.23
C THR A 61 6.74 19.92 -0.51
N GLY A 62 5.87 20.00 0.49
CA GLY A 62 4.46 20.37 0.35
C GLY A 62 3.58 19.28 -0.29
N ARG A 63 4.15 18.22 -0.85
CA ARG A 63 3.40 17.13 -1.51
C ARG A 63 2.99 16.08 -0.50
N GLN A 64 1.69 15.99 -0.27
CA GLN A 64 1.10 15.02 0.65
C GLN A 64 0.84 13.70 -0.05
N TYR A 65 1.09 12.60 0.67
CA TYR A 65 0.77 11.25 0.23
C TYR A 65 0.22 10.46 1.41
N GLN A 66 -0.64 9.49 1.11
CA GLN A 66 -1.04 8.45 2.04
C GLN A 66 -0.89 7.06 1.39
N PRO A 67 -0.78 5.97 2.18
CA PRO A 67 -0.72 4.61 1.66
C PRO A 67 -1.90 4.24 0.74
N PHE A 68 -3.09 4.80 1.04
CA PHE A 68 -4.28 4.78 0.21
C PHE A 68 -4.83 6.20 0.12
N GLU A 69 -5.16 6.66 -1.08
CA GLU A 69 -5.67 8.02 -1.28
C GLU A 69 -6.97 7.98 -2.07
N TYR A 70 -8.02 8.60 -1.56
CA TYR A 70 -9.27 8.76 -2.28
C TYR A 70 -9.25 10.02 -3.15
N TYR A 71 -9.83 9.94 -4.35
CA TYR A 71 -10.02 11.07 -5.25
C TYR A 71 -11.36 10.95 -5.96
N GLY A 72 -12.22 11.96 -5.85
CA GLY A 72 -13.53 11.98 -6.50
C GLY A 72 -14.61 12.65 -5.67
N HIS A 73 -15.86 12.37 -6.02
CA HIS A 73 -17.04 12.91 -5.35
C HIS A 73 -17.13 12.41 -3.90
N PRO A 74 -17.36 13.26 -2.88
CA PRO A 74 -17.46 12.81 -1.49
C PRO A 74 -18.54 11.74 -1.27
N ASP A 75 -19.65 11.83 -2.01
CA ASP A 75 -20.72 10.82 -2.04
C ASP A 75 -20.67 9.91 -3.30
N ALA A 76 -19.48 9.49 -3.74
CA ALA A 76 -19.36 8.63 -4.92
C ALA A 76 -20.13 7.30 -4.75
N GLU A 77 -20.85 6.89 -5.79
CA GLU A 77 -21.59 5.63 -5.85
C GLU A 77 -20.77 4.54 -6.57
N ARG A 78 -19.85 4.97 -7.46
CA ARG A 78 -18.99 4.11 -8.28
C ARG A 78 -17.53 4.47 -8.07
N VAL A 79 -16.71 3.49 -7.67
CA VAL A 79 -15.29 3.70 -7.36
C VAL A 79 -14.39 2.73 -8.13
N ALA A 80 -13.30 3.25 -8.69
CA ALA A 80 -12.22 2.43 -9.23
C ALA A 80 -11.09 2.28 -8.20
N ILE A 81 -10.48 1.10 -8.05
CA ILE A 81 -9.28 0.90 -7.24
C ILE A 81 -8.16 0.49 -8.17
N LEU A 82 -7.07 1.26 -8.18
CA LEU A 82 -5.96 1.04 -9.09
C LEU A 82 -4.63 1.52 -8.51
N MET A 83 -3.54 1.09 -9.15
CA MET A 83 -2.17 1.47 -8.80
C MET A 83 -1.37 1.89 -10.03
N GLY A 84 -0.28 2.63 -9.79
CA GLY A 84 0.69 3.00 -10.83
C GLY A 84 0.22 4.12 -11.76
N SER A 85 0.75 4.15 -12.98
CA SER A 85 0.62 5.30 -13.89
C SER A 85 -0.80 5.55 -14.41
N ALA A 86 -1.68 4.55 -14.39
CA ALA A 86 -3.07 4.72 -14.82
C ALA A 86 -3.85 5.71 -13.93
N ILE A 87 -3.36 5.99 -12.72
CA ILE A 87 -3.94 6.97 -11.80
C ILE A 87 -4.10 8.34 -12.47
N GLY A 88 -3.07 8.86 -13.15
CA GLY A 88 -3.12 10.21 -13.73
C GLY A 88 -4.22 10.36 -14.79
N THR A 89 -4.31 9.39 -15.70
CA THR A 89 -5.38 9.36 -16.71
C THR A 89 -6.76 9.20 -16.06
N CYS A 90 -6.89 8.41 -15.00
CA CYS A 90 -8.14 8.29 -14.27
C CYS A 90 -8.55 9.57 -13.53
N GLU A 91 -7.59 10.39 -13.06
CA GLU A 91 -7.89 11.70 -12.43
C GLU A 91 -8.55 12.62 -13.45
N GLU A 92 -7.94 12.76 -14.62
CA GLU A 92 -8.47 13.59 -15.72
C GLU A 92 -9.89 13.17 -16.13
N VAL A 93 -10.13 11.86 -16.20
CA VAL A 93 -11.46 11.31 -16.53
C VAL A 93 -12.46 11.57 -15.39
N ILE A 94 -12.06 11.39 -14.14
CA ILE A 94 -12.92 11.68 -12.99
C ILE A 94 -13.30 13.16 -12.97
N ASP A 95 -12.37 14.08 -13.22
CA ASP A 95 -12.66 15.52 -13.27
C ASP A 95 -13.70 15.87 -14.33
N ALA A 96 -13.55 15.29 -15.53
CA ALA A 96 -14.51 15.46 -16.61
C ALA A 96 -15.90 14.92 -16.28
N LEU A 97 -15.99 13.84 -15.49
CA LEU A 97 -17.25 13.25 -15.03
C LEU A 97 -17.88 14.05 -13.87
N LEU A 98 -17.06 14.52 -12.93
CA LEU A 98 -17.50 15.38 -11.82
C LEU A 98 -18.12 16.68 -12.36
N ALA A 99 -17.52 17.28 -13.40
CA ALA A 99 -18.07 18.46 -14.07
C ALA A 99 -19.46 18.22 -14.71
N ARG A 100 -19.84 16.96 -14.95
CA ARG A 100 -21.16 16.54 -15.45
C ARG A 100 -22.12 16.14 -14.33
N GLY A 101 -21.73 16.27 -13.07
CA GLY A 101 -22.53 15.90 -11.91
C GLY A 101 -22.52 14.40 -11.59
N GLU A 102 -21.60 13.63 -12.17
CA GLU A 102 -21.51 12.19 -11.91
C GLU A 102 -20.84 11.90 -10.57
N LYS A 103 -21.43 10.99 -9.79
CA LYS A 103 -20.92 10.57 -8.48
C LYS A 103 -19.90 9.44 -8.60
N VAL A 104 -18.71 9.77 -9.09
CA VAL A 104 -17.62 8.81 -9.30
C VAL A 104 -16.38 9.17 -8.49
N GLY A 105 -15.55 8.17 -8.22
CA GLY A 105 -14.22 8.38 -7.65
C GLY A 105 -13.29 7.21 -7.85
N MET A 106 -12.13 7.29 -7.22
CA MET A 106 -11.15 6.22 -7.19
C MET A 106 -10.36 6.19 -5.89
N VAL A 107 -9.77 5.03 -5.62
CA VAL A 107 -8.71 4.88 -4.61
C VAL A 107 -7.40 4.57 -5.32
N LYS A 108 -6.40 5.39 -5.01
CA LYS A 108 -5.02 5.24 -5.43
C LYS A 108 -4.29 4.37 -4.40
N VAL A 109 -3.82 3.20 -4.82
CA VAL A 109 -3.02 2.32 -3.96
C VAL A 109 -1.55 2.68 -4.10
N ARG A 110 -0.95 3.22 -3.04
CA ARG A 110 0.50 3.55 -2.97
C ARG A 110 1.29 2.46 -2.25
N LEU A 111 0.76 1.92 -1.15
CA LEU A 111 1.38 0.82 -0.41
C LEU A 111 0.63 -0.48 -0.68
N PHE A 112 1.08 -1.25 -1.68
CA PHE A 112 0.45 -2.55 -1.98
C PHE A 112 0.78 -3.63 -0.94
N ARG A 113 1.96 -3.59 -0.31
CA ARG A 113 2.38 -4.56 0.73
C ARG A 113 3.18 -3.89 1.86
N PRO A 114 2.89 -4.20 3.14
CA PRO A 114 1.77 -5.02 3.62
C PRO A 114 0.43 -4.35 3.33
N PHE A 115 -0.55 -5.15 2.92
CA PHE A 115 -1.86 -4.64 2.52
C PHE A 115 -2.75 -4.47 3.75
N SER A 116 -3.15 -3.24 4.05
CA SER A 116 -4.03 -2.96 5.18
C SER A 116 -5.47 -2.75 4.71
N ALA A 117 -6.33 -3.74 4.91
CA ALA A 117 -7.76 -3.63 4.61
C ALA A 117 -8.46 -2.52 5.41
N MET A 118 -8.09 -2.34 6.69
CA MET A 118 -8.65 -1.29 7.57
C MET A 118 -8.48 0.10 6.96
N HIS A 119 -7.23 0.50 6.74
CA HIS A 119 -6.91 1.79 6.11
C HIS A 119 -7.42 1.98 4.67
N LEU A 120 -7.66 0.89 3.92
CA LEU A 120 -8.34 0.99 2.62
C LEU A 120 -9.83 1.35 2.79
N LEU A 121 -10.51 0.73 3.76
CA LEU A 121 -11.92 0.99 4.02
C LEU A 121 -12.15 2.39 4.59
N GLU A 122 -11.21 2.90 5.40
CA GLU A 122 -11.27 4.26 5.97
C GLU A 122 -11.32 5.38 4.92
N VAL A 123 -10.72 5.16 3.74
CA VAL A 123 -10.70 6.17 2.67
C VAL A 123 -11.89 6.03 1.71
N LEU A 124 -12.68 4.96 1.80
CA LEU A 124 -13.82 4.74 0.92
C LEU A 124 -15.07 5.45 1.47
N PRO A 125 -15.78 6.25 0.65
CA PRO A 125 -17.06 6.81 1.05
C PRO A 125 -18.09 5.74 1.39
N ALA A 126 -18.92 5.99 2.39
CA ALA A 126 -19.99 5.07 2.79
C ALA A 126 -21.08 4.91 1.71
N SER A 127 -21.18 5.85 0.77
CA SER A 127 -22.12 5.86 -0.35
C SER A 127 -21.78 4.87 -1.48
N VAL A 128 -20.59 4.26 -1.44
CA VAL A 128 -20.10 3.42 -2.54
C VAL A 128 -20.97 2.16 -2.68
N GLN A 129 -21.46 1.93 -3.89
CA GLN A 129 -22.28 0.77 -4.23
C GLN A 129 -21.57 -0.20 -5.18
N LYS A 130 -20.70 0.31 -6.06
CA LYS A 130 -19.99 -0.48 -7.07
C LYS A 130 -18.50 -0.17 -7.04
N ILE A 131 -17.67 -1.21 -7.04
CA ILE A 131 -16.22 -1.12 -7.09
C ILE A 131 -15.68 -1.91 -8.28
N ALA A 132 -14.82 -1.27 -9.07
CA ALA A 132 -14.01 -1.93 -10.09
C ALA A 132 -12.54 -1.91 -9.67
N VAL A 133 -11.89 -3.08 -9.60
CA VAL A 133 -10.45 -3.19 -9.30
C VAL A 133 -9.69 -3.42 -10.60
N LEU A 134 -8.73 -2.55 -10.91
CA LEU A 134 -7.97 -2.57 -12.15
C LEU A 134 -6.55 -3.06 -11.86
N ASP A 135 -6.26 -4.28 -12.31
CA ASP A 135 -4.93 -4.89 -12.18
C ASP A 135 -4.17 -4.83 -13.51
N ARG A 136 -2.93 -4.32 -13.45
CA ARG A 136 -2.01 -4.34 -14.60
C ARG A 136 -1.22 -5.66 -14.64
N THR A 137 -1.93 -6.78 -14.56
CA THR A 137 -1.35 -8.11 -14.67
C THR A 137 -2.39 -9.09 -15.22
N LYS A 138 -1.91 -10.14 -15.89
CA LYS A 138 -2.72 -11.28 -16.32
C LYS A 138 -2.17 -12.52 -15.65
N GLU A 139 -3.01 -13.17 -14.85
CA GLU A 139 -2.71 -14.45 -14.21
C GLU A 139 -3.60 -15.52 -14.85
N PRO A 140 -3.13 -16.26 -15.87
CA PRO A 140 -3.94 -17.27 -16.56
C PRO A 140 -4.50 -18.31 -15.58
N ALA A 141 -5.71 -18.81 -15.85
CA ALA A 141 -6.43 -19.81 -15.04
C ALA A 141 -6.84 -19.40 -13.62
N ARG A 142 -6.45 -18.22 -13.12
CA ARG A 142 -7.08 -17.65 -11.91
C ARG A 142 -8.50 -17.24 -12.29
N ARG A 143 -9.51 -17.76 -11.57
CA ARG A 143 -10.92 -17.43 -11.80
C ARG A 143 -11.03 -15.91 -11.85
N PRO A 144 -11.46 -15.29 -12.97
CA PRO A 144 -11.67 -13.86 -12.99
C PRO A 144 -12.71 -13.57 -11.92
N SER A 145 -12.33 -12.82 -10.88
CA SER A 145 -13.29 -12.12 -10.04
C SER A 145 -14.18 -11.37 -11.03
N ARG A 146 -15.46 -11.76 -11.13
CA ARG A 146 -16.42 -11.23 -12.10
C ARG A 146 -16.14 -9.73 -12.27
N CYS A 147 -15.67 -9.32 -13.45
CA CYS A 147 -15.82 -7.95 -13.90
C CYS A 147 -17.33 -7.72 -13.98
N ILE A 148 -17.94 -7.21 -12.92
CA ILE A 148 -19.34 -6.78 -12.94
C ILE A 148 -19.34 -5.42 -13.64
N TRP A 149 -19.31 -5.48 -14.97
CA TRP A 149 -19.80 -4.43 -15.85
C TRP A 149 -21.07 -4.96 -16.51
N THR A 150 -22.12 -5.10 -15.71
CA THR A 150 -23.54 -5.18 -16.13
C THR A 150 -24.37 -4.51 -15.06
#